data_AF-A0A7W0LBW4-F1
#
_entry.id   AF-A0A7W0LBW4-F1
#
_cell.length_a   1.000
_cell.length_b   1.000
_cell.length_c   1.000
_cell.angle_alpha   90.00
_cell.angle_beta   90.00
_cell.angle_gamma   90.00
#
_symmetry.space_group_name_H-M   'P 1'
#
loop_
_entity.id
_entity.type
_entity.pdbx_description
1 polymer ?
#
loop_
_entity_poly.entity_id
_entity_poly.type
_entity_poly.pdbx_seq_one_letter_code
_entity_poly.pdbx_strand_id
1 'polypeptide(L)'
;QALRRRSPLLFYAVSTVLMWWLAMGPAPDDAPMQAFVRPYTWLTVLPGFSGLRAPSRFAMLACLSLSIAAALAVRRVAAKRSASIAGLGGIVVLGLLLDGWTVPIPLAAPAGRFVLPDVKDSAVLEIPADDSLVNTSAMYRAIRHGRPLINGYSGHTPPHYRILQSALRREDPTVLEFFARDRPLIIVINGRSDVHGTMQRFVRSLPDVQEHGGSSAGSIFVIPARPRERLGATGQRIEPAGVRTDAGEHAVIDLGRPRIVRAIGFPLRWHYEEMAVRLDVTISDDGVTWSPAWEGWTAALALAGALEDQKSAPIRIPLPDINTRYVRIHPAPNWMVREVSVYAPRDPIGHGR
;
A
#
# COMPACT_ATOMS: atom_id res chain seq x y z
N GLN A 1 -42.69 15.25 26.04
CA GLN A 1 -42.96 14.73 27.40
C GLN A 1 -41.80 13.92 28.01
N ALA A 2 -40.88 13.32 27.22
CA ALA A 2 -39.67 12.66 27.73
C ALA A 2 -38.64 13.62 28.38
N LEU A 3 -38.46 14.83 27.83
CA LEU A 3 -37.58 15.88 28.39
C LEU A 3 -37.99 16.37 29.80
N ARG A 4 -39.22 16.08 30.24
CA ARG A 4 -39.80 16.56 31.51
C ARG A 4 -39.64 15.58 32.67
N ARG A 5 -39.22 14.33 32.40
CA ARG A 5 -38.84 13.33 33.41
C ARG A 5 -37.36 12.99 33.19
N ARG A 6 -36.46 13.72 33.85
CA ARG A 6 -35.00 13.52 33.78
C ARG A 6 -34.60 12.15 34.33
N SER A 7 -34.77 11.07 33.56
CA SER A 7 -34.36 9.72 33.94
C SER A 7 -32.94 9.46 33.41
N PRO A 8 -31.92 9.39 34.29
CA PRO A 8 -30.56 9.13 33.86
C PRO A 8 -30.44 7.78 33.14
N LEU A 9 -31.21 6.76 33.56
CA LEU A 9 -31.20 5.45 32.91
C LEU A 9 -31.60 5.54 31.44
N LEU A 10 -32.68 6.27 31.13
CA LEU A 10 -33.16 6.39 29.76
C LEU A 10 -32.15 7.14 28.89
N PHE A 11 -31.55 8.21 29.43
CA PHE A 11 -30.52 8.97 28.75
C PHE A 11 -29.34 8.08 28.34
N TYR A 12 -28.79 7.30 29.27
CA TYR A 12 -27.65 6.42 28.98
C TYR A 12 -28.01 5.26 28.06
N ALA A 13 -29.21 4.67 28.18
CA ALA A 13 -29.65 3.61 27.28
C ALA A 13 -29.81 4.12 25.83
N VAL A 14 -30.41 5.29 25.63
CA VAL A 14 -30.52 5.92 24.30
C VAL A 14 -29.14 6.29 23.77
N SER A 15 -28.26 6.83 24.65
CA SER A 15 -26.89 7.15 24.28
C SER A 15 -26.12 5.91 23.81
N THR A 16 -26.26 4.76 24.46
CA THR A 16 -25.66 3.50 24.00
C THR A 16 -26.05 3.16 22.57
N VAL A 17 -27.35 3.16 22.27
CA VAL A 17 -27.87 2.81 20.93
C VAL A 17 -27.34 3.79 19.89
N LEU A 18 -27.38 5.10 20.18
CA LEU A 18 -26.89 6.13 19.28
C LEU A 18 -25.39 5.99 19.00
N MET A 19 -24.58 5.77 20.05
CA MET A 19 -23.13 5.63 19.91
C MET A 19 -22.75 4.35 19.14
N TRP A 20 -23.47 3.23 19.34
CA TRP A 20 -23.29 2.04 18.52
C TRP A 20 -23.64 2.28 17.05
N TRP A 21 -24.71 3.03 16.79
CA TRP A 21 -25.12 3.34 15.43
C TRP A 21 -24.09 4.23 14.73
N LEU A 22 -23.53 5.22 15.42
CA LEU A 22 -22.41 6.03 14.93
C LEU A 22 -21.14 5.19 14.68
N ALA A 23 -20.90 4.15 15.48
CA ALA A 23 -19.74 3.28 15.35
C ALA A 23 -19.70 2.49 14.02
N MET A 24 -20.84 2.37 13.32
CA MET A 24 -20.93 1.73 12.00
C MET A 24 -20.27 2.55 10.88
N GLY A 25 -19.94 3.83 11.13
CA GLY A 25 -19.23 4.69 10.19
C GLY A 25 -20.08 5.27 9.05
N PRO A 26 -19.46 6.04 8.13
CA PRO A 26 -20.16 6.72 7.05
C PRO A 26 -20.68 5.73 6.00
N ALA A 27 -21.61 6.18 5.17
CA ALA A 27 -22.04 5.45 3.98
C ALA A 27 -20.91 5.33 2.95
N PRO A 28 -20.85 4.23 2.18
CA PRO A 28 -20.00 4.13 1.00
C PRO A 28 -20.34 5.23 -0.02
N ASP A 29 -19.33 5.73 -0.73
CA ASP A 29 -19.51 6.77 -1.75
C ASP A 29 -20.40 6.31 -2.93
N ASP A 30 -20.42 5.01 -3.21
CA ASP A 30 -21.21 4.36 -4.26
C ASP A 30 -22.66 4.04 -3.85
N ALA A 31 -23.04 4.29 -2.59
CA ALA A 31 -24.36 3.97 -2.05
C ALA A 31 -25.00 5.17 -1.30
N PRO A 32 -25.34 6.27 -2.00
CA PRO A 32 -25.81 7.51 -1.38
C PRO A 32 -27.10 7.35 -0.57
N MET A 33 -27.97 6.40 -0.95
CA MET A 33 -29.20 6.10 -0.20
C MET A 33 -28.91 5.58 1.22
N GLN A 34 -27.74 4.97 1.46
CA GLN A 34 -27.35 4.53 2.80
C GLN A 34 -26.99 5.68 3.74
N ALA A 35 -26.76 6.89 3.23
CA ALA A 35 -26.45 8.06 4.04
C ALA A 35 -27.56 8.38 5.07
N PHE A 36 -28.81 8.07 4.74
CA PHE A 36 -29.96 8.32 5.63
C PHE A 36 -30.00 7.37 6.84
N VAL A 37 -29.46 6.16 6.71
CA VAL A 37 -29.43 5.15 7.77
C VAL A 37 -28.07 5.03 8.45
N ARG A 38 -27.09 5.82 8.03
CA ARG A 38 -25.74 5.88 8.61
C ARG A 38 -25.49 7.27 9.17
N PRO A 39 -25.89 7.55 10.42
CA PRO A 39 -25.89 8.90 11.01
C PRO A 39 -24.49 9.53 11.08
N TYR A 40 -23.43 8.72 11.08
CA TYR A 40 -22.06 9.22 11.00
C TYR A 40 -21.79 10.02 9.72
N THR A 41 -22.48 9.71 8.61
CA THR A 41 -22.37 10.45 7.33
C THR A 41 -22.77 11.92 7.49
N TRP A 42 -23.67 12.24 8.41
CA TRP A 42 -24.02 13.64 8.69
C TRP A 42 -22.93 14.34 9.50
N LEU A 43 -22.21 13.60 10.35
CA LEU A 43 -21.08 14.15 11.08
C LEU A 43 -19.93 14.52 10.15
N THR A 44 -19.69 13.78 9.07
CA THR A 44 -18.57 14.07 8.14
C THR A 44 -18.72 15.42 7.42
N VAL A 45 -19.94 15.99 7.36
CA VAL A 45 -20.19 17.34 6.87
C VAL A 45 -19.64 18.42 7.83
N LEU A 46 -19.56 18.10 9.12
CA LEU A 46 -19.02 19.01 10.12
C LEU A 46 -17.49 19.07 10.04
N PRO A 47 -16.87 20.25 10.20
CA PRO A 47 -15.43 20.40 10.18
C PRO A 47 -14.78 19.52 11.26
N GLY A 48 -13.73 18.78 10.88
CA GLY A 48 -12.98 17.89 11.78
C GLY A 48 -13.44 16.43 11.81
N PHE A 49 -14.68 16.12 11.46
CA PHE A 49 -15.21 14.75 11.49
C PHE A 49 -14.94 13.96 10.20
N SER A 50 -14.72 14.63 9.07
CA SER A 50 -14.27 14.02 7.82
C SER A 50 -12.87 13.39 7.92
N GLY A 51 -12.03 13.85 8.87
CA GLY A 51 -10.68 13.34 9.09
C GLY A 51 -10.56 12.22 10.14
N LEU A 52 -11.64 11.89 10.85
CA LEU A 52 -11.61 10.87 11.91
C LEU A 52 -11.54 9.46 11.30
N ARG A 53 -10.34 8.85 11.37
CA ARG A 53 -10.01 7.57 10.71
C ARG A 53 -10.61 6.31 11.35
N ALA A 54 -11.34 6.41 12.45
CA ALA A 54 -11.88 5.24 13.16
C ALA A 54 -13.23 5.53 13.81
N PRO A 55 -14.32 5.60 13.01
CA PRO A 55 -15.68 5.73 13.53
C PRO A 55 -16.04 4.67 14.59
N SER A 56 -15.48 3.47 14.46
CA SER A 56 -15.65 2.36 15.41
C SER A 56 -15.32 2.73 16.85
N ARG A 57 -14.53 3.77 17.11
CA ARG A 57 -14.23 4.26 18.46
C ARG A 57 -15.46 4.75 19.23
N PHE A 58 -16.54 5.11 18.56
CA PHE A 58 -17.82 5.41 19.21
C PHE A 58 -18.37 4.22 20.02
N ALA A 59 -17.98 2.98 19.69
CA ALA A 59 -18.32 1.79 20.48
C ALA A 59 -17.79 1.88 21.92
N MET A 60 -16.66 2.56 22.17
CA MET A 60 -16.16 2.78 23.54
C MET A 60 -17.14 3.63 24.36
N LEU A 61 -17.69 4.69 23.76
CA LEU A 61 -18.69 5.56 24.42
C LEU A 61 -20.01 4.81 24.63
N ALA A 62 -20.38 3.92 23.71
CA ALA A 62 -21.54 3.09 23.86
C ALA A 62 -21.40 2.10 25.01
N CYS A 63 -20.25 1.42 25.11
CA CYS A 63 -19.92 0.53 26.22
C CYS A 63 -19.93 1.28 27.55
N LEU A 64 -19.33 2.48 27.62
CA LEU A 64 -19.39 3.33 28.82
C LEU A 64 -20.83 3.66 29.21
N SER A 65 -21.63 4.12 28.25
CA SER A 65 -23.05 4.46 28.47
C SER A 65 -23.84 3.25 28.91
N LEU A 66 -23.56 2.07 28.34
CA LEU A 66 -24.23 0.82 28.68
C LEU A 66 -23.87 0.39 30.11
N SER A 67 -22.60 0.49 30.49
CA SER A 67 -22.14 0.19 31.85
C SER A 67 -22.81 1.10 32.89
N ILE A 68 -22.95 2.41 32.58
CA ILE A 68 -23.67 3.34 33.46
C ILE A 68 -25.16 2.99 33.54
N ALA A 69 -25.79 2.69 32.41
CA ALA A 69 -27.20 2.27 32.38
C ALA A 69 -27.41 0.97 33.19
N ALA A 70 -26.52 -0.01 33.03
CA ALA A 70 -26.54 -1.26 33.79
C ALA A 70 -26.40 -1.01 35.29
N ALA A 71 -25.44 -0.18 35.73
CA ALA A 71 -25.26 0.18 37.14
C ALA A 71 -26.52 0.86 37.73
N LEU A 72 -27.15 1.76 36.97
CA LEU A 72 -28.39 2.42 37.39
C LEU A 72 -29.58 1.43 37.46
N ALA A 73 -29.65 0.48 36.55
CA ALA A 73 -30.66 -0.57 36.56
C ALA A 73 -30.48 -1.51 37.76
N VAL A 74 -29.25 -1.98 38.00
CA VAL A 74 -28.88 -2.81 39.17
C VAL A 74 -29.24 -2.09 40.46
N ARG A 75 -28.90 -0.81 40.63
CA ARG A 75 -29.25 -0.03 41.82
C ARG A 75 -30.77 -0.01 42.09
N ARG A 76 -31.59 0.10 41.04
CA ARG A 76 -33.06 0.08 41.17
C ARG A 76 -33.60 -1.29 41.56
N VAL A 77 -33.00 -2.36 41.03
CA VAL A 77 -33.41 -3.74 41.33
C VAL A 77 -32.95 -4.17 42.72
N ALA A 78 -31.71 -3.84 43.10
CA ALA A 78 -31.11 -4.12 44.40
C ALA A 78 -31.85 -3.45 45.58
N ALA A 79 -32.56 -2.35 45.33
CA ALA A 79 -33.41 -1.70 46.34
C ALA A 79 -34.51 -2.62 46.90
N LYS A 80 -34.88 -3.69 46.18
CA LYS A 80 -35.91 -4.66 46.60
C LYS A 80 -35.44 -5.67 47.67
N ARG A 81 -34.18 -5.62 48.14
CA ARG A 81 -33.59 -6.43 49.23
C ARG A 81 -34.02 -7.91 49.26
N SER A 82 -33.97 -8.61 48.11
CA SER A 82 -34.32 -10.04 47.99
C SER A 82 -33.08 -10.91 47.82
N ALA A 83 -33.07 -12.10 48.45
CA ALA A 83 -31.99 -13.09 48.34
C ALA A 83 -31.75 -13.56 46.90
N SER A 84 -32.81 -13.71 46.09
CA SER A 84 -32.69 -14.09 44.67
C SER A 84 -32.01 -13.01 43.84
N ILE A 85 -32.25 -11.73 44.15
CA ILE A 85 -31.60 -10.59 43.48
C ILE A 85 -30.11 -10.54 43.86
N ALA A 86 -29.79 -10.79 45.13
CA ALA A 86 -28.41 -10.88 45.58
C ALA A 86 -27.67 -12.05 44.91
N GLY A 87 -28.30 -13.22 44.81
CA GLY A 87 -27.75 -14.39 44.11
C GLY A 87 -27.50 -14.12 42.62
N LEU A 88 -28.47 -13.54 41.91
CA LEU A 88 -28.30 -13.14 40.50
C LEU A 88 -27.19 -12.10 40.33
N GLY A 89 -27.11 -11.11 41.23
CA GLY A 89 -26.03 -10.13 41.24
C GLY A 89 -24.64 -10.78 41.42
N GLY A 90 -24.54 -11.76 42.32
CA GLY A 90 -23.32 -12.55 42.52
C GLY A 90 -22.91 -13.33 41.25
N ILE A 91 -23.86 -13.96 40.57
CA ILE A 91 -23.61 -14.66 39.29
C ILE A 91 -23.10 -13.69 38.22
N VAL A 92 -23.72 -12.51 38.08
CA VAL A 92 -23.29 -11.49 37.11
C VAL A 92 -21.88 -10.99 37.42
N VAL A 93 -21.59 -10.69 38.69
CA VAL A 93 -20.24 -10.28 39.12
C VAL A 93 -19.22 -11.37 38.85
N LEU A 94 -19.53 -12.62 39.18
CA LEU A 94 -18.65 -13.75 38.89
C LEU A 94 -18.40 -13.89 37.38
N GLY A 95 -19.44 -13.75 36.56
CA GLY A 95 -19.32 -13.76 35.09
C GLY A 95 -18.39 -12.65 34.58
N LEU A 96 -18.52 -11.43 35.10
CA LEU A 96 -17.64 -10.31 34.74
C LEU A 96 -16.20 -10.52 35.21
N LEU A 97 -15.99 -11.14 36.38
CA LEU A 97 -14.66 -11.49 36.88
C LEU A 97 -14.01 -12.57 36.03
N LEU A 98 -14.79 -13.55 35.56
CA LEU A 98 -14.31 -14.60 34.65
C LEU A 98 -14.01 -14.05 33.25
N ASP A 99 -14.87 -13.17 32.71
CA ASP A 99 -14.67 -12.51 31.42
C ASP A 99 -13.46 -11.55 31.45
N GLY A 100 -13.33 -10.77 32.53
CA GLY A 100 -12.22 -9.87 32.76
C GLY A 100 -10.93 -10.56 33.23
N TRP A 101 -10.93 -11.89 33.41
CA TRP A 101 -9.76 -12.65 33.82
C TRP A 101 -8.77 -12.76 32.65
N THR A 102 -7.99 -11.70 32.45
CA THR A 102 -6.97 -11.68 31.41
C THR A 102 -5.76 -12.51 31.85
N VAL A 103 -5.44 -13.55 31.08
CA VAL A 103 -4.14 -14.23 31.15
C VAL A 103 -3.06 -13.22 30.74
N PRO A 104 -1.87 -13.21 31.37
CA PRO A 104 -0.77 -12.34 30.94
C PRO A 104 -0.54 -12.48 29.43
N ILE A 105 -0.66 -11.38 28.71
CA ILE A 105 -0.40 -11.36 27.26
C ILE A 105 1.10 -11.62 27.09
N PRO A 106 1.52 -12.72 26.44
CA PRO A 106 2.93 -13.02 26.28
C PRO A 106 3.55 -11.93 25.42
N LEU A 107 4.42 -11.11 26.01
CA LEU A 107 5.18 -10.12 25.28
C LEU A 107 6.28 -10.81 24.48
N ALA A 108 6.33 -10.56 23.18
CA ALA A 108 7.44 -11.01 22.37
C ALA A 108 8.73 -10.31 22.84
N ALA A 109 9.83 -11.04 22.87
CA ALA A 109 11.14 -10.44 23.10
C ALA A 109 11.40 -9.38 22.00
N PRO A 110 11.97 -8.21 22.35
CA PRO A 110 12.32 -7.22 21.36
C PRO A 110 13.20 -7.80 20.27
N ALA A 111 13.04 -7.31 19.04
CA ALA A 111 13.81 -7.78 17.91
C ALA A 111 15.31 -7.71 18.20
N GLY A 112 16.03 -8.78 17.83
CA GLY A 112 17.49 -8.85 17.97
C GLY A 112 18.18 -7.67 17.28
N ARG A 113 19.27 -7.19 17.88
CA ARG A 113 20.06 -6.08 17.34
C ARG A 113 21.11 -6.59 16.37
N PHE A 114 21.52 -5.72 15.46
CA PHE A 114 22.71 -5.90 14.64
C PHE A 114 23.37 -4.57 14.36
N VAL A 115 24.65 -4.64 14.02
CA VAL A 115 25.45 -3.50 13.61
C VAL A 115 25.34 -3.41 12.09
N LEU A 116 24.87 -2.27 11.60
CA LEU A 116 24.90 -1.99 10.16
C LEU A 116 26.34 -1.73 9.71
N PRO A 117 26.70 -2.11 8.48
CA PRO A 117 27.93 -1.67 7.85
C PRO A 117 28.07 -0.14 7.90
N ASP A 118 29.29 0.37 8.06
CA ASP A 118 29.55 1.81 8.10
C ASP A 118 29.52 2.41 6.69
N VAL A 119 28.32 2.48 6.12
CA VAL A 119 28.05 3.06 4.80
C VAL A 119 27.28 4.35 5.01
N LYS A 120 27.92 5.49 4.75
CA LYS A 120 27.31 6.83 4.88
C LYS A 120 26.14 6.99 3.91
N ASP A 121 25.15 7.79 4.32
CA ASP A 121 23.96 8.16 3.51
C ASP A 121 23.15 7.00 2.93
N SER A 122 23.27 5.81 3.53
CA SER A 122 22.55 4.60 3.10
C SER A 122 21.10 4.58 3.56
N ALA A 123 20.24 3.99 2.74
CA ALA A 123 18.91 3.53 3.14
C ALA A 123 18.94 2.05 3.53
N VAL A 124 17.98 1.61 4.35
CA VAL A 124 17.86 0.23 4.82
C VAL A 124 16.55 -0.37 4.33
N LEU A 125 16.60 -1.59 3.83
CA LEU A 125 15.45 -2.43 3.49
C LEU A 125 15.60 -3.79 4.18
N GLU A 126 14.67 -4.14 5.04
CA GLU A 126 14.62 -5.49 5.62
C GLU A 126 13.59 -6.35 4.86
N ILE A 127 13.99 -7.55 4.41
CA ILE A 127 13.12 -8.46 3.64
C ILE A 127 12.91 -9.79 4.37
N PRO A 128 11.73 -10.44 4.24
CA PRO A 128 10.57 -10.08 3.40
C PRO A 128 9.84 -8.79 3.82
N ALA A 129 9.51 -7.94 2.84
CA ALA A 129 8.79 -6.68 3.07
C ALA A 129 7.26 -6.88 3.23
N ASP A 130 6.74 -8.08 2.99
CA ASP A 130 5.34 -8.46 3.23
C ASP A 130 5.09 -9.09 4.61
N ASP A 131 6.14 -9.38 5.38
CA ASP A 131 6.03 -9.89 6.74
C ASP A 131 5.87 -8.75 7.76
N SER A 132 4.76 -8.73 8.48
CA SER A 132 4.45 -7.67 9.46
C SER A 132 5.41 -7.66 10.65
N LEU A 133 5.91 -8.82 11.08
CA LEU A 133 6.86 -8.94 12.18
C LEU A 133 8.26 -8.45 11.76
N VAL A 134 8.70 -8.77 10.54
CA VAL A 134 9.93 -8.23 9.95
C VAL A 134 9.85 -6.71 9.87
N ASN A 135 8.75 -6.18 9.31
CA ASN A 135 8.51 -4.75 9.20
C ASN A 135 8.50 -4.03 10.56
N THR A 136 7.84 -4.61 11.57
CA THR A 136 7.81 -4.05 12.93
C THR A 136 9.20 -4.09 13.58
N SER A 137 9.94 -5.19 13.36
CA SER A 137 11.31 -5.34 13.84
C SER A 137 12.26 -4.33 13.20
N ALA A 138 12.10 -4.07 11.90
CA ALA A 138 12.85 -3.08 11.15
C ALA A 138 12.61 -1.66 11.69
N MET A 139 11.36 -1.28 11.93
CA MET A 139 11.03 0.00 12.56
C MET A 139 11.64 0.15 13.96
N TYR A 140 11.60 -0.92 14.77
CA TYR A 140 12.21 -0.92 16.10
C TYR A 140 13.73 -0.73 16.03
N ARG A 141 14.40 -1.37 15.07
CA ARG A 141 15.85 -1.23 14.85
C ARG A 141 16.21 0.14 14.29
N ALA A 142 15.35 0.74 13.46
CA ALA A 142 15.55 2.07 12.89
C ALA A 142 15.65 3.17 13.95
N ILE A 143 14.96 3.04 15.09
CA ILE A 143 15.11 3.95 16.25
C ILE A 143 16.57 4.00 16.74
N ARG A 144 17.33 2.91 16.58
CA ARG A 144 18.72 2.81 17.08
C ARG A 144 19.74 3.24 16.05
N HIS A 145 19.65 2.76 14.82
CA HIS A 145 20.65 3.07 13.79
C HIS A 145 20.38 4.38 13.06
N GLY A 146 19.18 4.96 13.17
CA GLY A 146 18.84 6.28 12.64
C GLY A 146 18.94 6.41 11.11
N ARG A 147 18.97 5.28 10.38
CA ARG A 147 19.07 5.28 8.91
C ARG A 147 17.65 5.34 8.32
N PRO A 148 17.45 6.00 7.17
CA PRO A 148 16.19 5.93 6.43
C PRO A 148 15.79 4.47 6.17
N LEU A 149 14.56 4.11 6.54
CA LEU A 149 14.02 2.77 6.37
C LEU A 149 12.99 2.79 5.23
N ILE A 150 13.12 1.87 4.28
CA ILE A 150 12.25 1.76 3.10
C ILE A 150 10.94 1.04 3.44
N ASN A 151 11.04 -0.04 4.22
CA ASN A 151 9.89 -0.84 4.62
C ASN A 151 9.40 -0.52 6.04
N GLY A 152 8.23 -1.02 6.39
CA GLY A 152 7.64 -0.71 7.68
C GLY A 152 6.23 -1.24 7.84
N TYR A 153 5.72 -1.12 9.06
CA TYR A 153 4.38 -1.58 9.42
C TYR A 153 3.44 -0.40 9.63
N SER A 154 2.26 -0.48 9.02
CA SER A 154 1.20 0.52 9.10
C SER A 154 -0.15 -0.18 8.93
N GLY A 155 -1.19 0.35 9.57
CA GLY A 155 -2.57 -0.10 9.34
C GLY A 155 -3.13 0.28 7.96
N HIS A 156 -2.36 1.03 7.15
CA HIS A 156 -2.66 1.38 5.78
C HIS A 156 -1.47 1.04 4.88
N THR A 157 -1.74 0.33 3.78
CA THR A 157 -0.75 -0.06 2.78
C THR A 157 -0.91 0.76 1.50
N PRO A 158 0.01 1.71 1.22
CA PRO A 158 -0.07 2.53 0.02
C PRO A 158 0.32 1.75 -1.25
N PRO A 159 -0.10 2.21 -2.45
CA PRO A 159 0.11 1.48 -3.71
C PRO A 159 1.58 1.13 -4.01
N HIS A 160 2.51 2.08 -3.81
CA HIS A 160 3.94 1.86 -4.01
C HIS A 160 4.49 0.73 -3.13
N TYR A 161 3.93 0.53 -1.93
CA TYR A 161 4.35 -0.53 -1.03
C TYR A 161 3.87 -1.91 -1.48
N ARG A 162 2.65 -1.99 -2.03
CA ARG A 162 2.17 -3.22 -2.69
C ARG A 162 3.07 -3.59 -3.86
N ILE A 163 3.42 -2.61 -4.70
CA ILE A 163 4.34 -2.81 -5.83
C ILE A 163 5.69 -3.35 -5.33
N LEU A 164 6.28 -2.75 -4.28
CA LEU A 164 7.52 -3.24 -3.68
C LEU A 164 7.42 -4.70 -3.23
N GLN A 165 6.39 -5.06 -2.48
CA GLN A 165 6.20 -6.42 -1.97
C GLN A 165 6.08 -7.43 -3.12
N SER A 166 5.25 -7.11 -4.12
CA SER A 166 5.02 -7.97 -5.28
C SER A 166 6.27 -8.09 -6.16
N ALA A 167 7.03 -7.00 -6.34
CA ALA A 167 8.29 -7.00 -7.06
C ALA A 167 9.35 -7.88 -6.39
N LEU A 168 9.49 -7.79 -5.06
CA LEU A 168 10.41 -8.64 -4.30
C LEU A 168 10.02 -10.13 -4.38
N ARG A 169 8.72 -10.46 -4.34
CA ARG A 169 8.25 -11.85 -4.56
C ARG A 169 8.52 -12.36 -5.96
N ARG A 170 8.49 -11.48 -6.96
CA ARG A 170 8.79 -11.77 -8.37
C ARG A 170 10.29 -11.77 -8.68
N GLU A 171 11.14 -11.54 -7.67
CA GLU A 171 12.59 -11.43 -7.81
C GLU A 171 12.98 -10.38 -8.88
N ASP A 172 12.23 -9.27 -8.96
CA ASP A 172 12.51 -8.16 -9.87
C ASP A 172 13.68 -7.33 -9.33
N PRO A 173 14.85 -7.34 -9.99
CA PRO A 173 16.04 -6.63 -9.50
C PRO A 173 15.85 -5.11 -9.53
N THR A 174 15.03 -4.59 -10.44
CA THR A 174 14.93 -3.15 -10.70
C THR A 174 14.33 -2.39 -9.52
N VAL A 175 13.56 -3.05 -8.65
CA VAL A 175 13.03 -2.43 -7.44
C VAL A 175 14.14 -2.11 -6.43
N LEU A 176 15.13 -3.00 -6.29
CA LEU A 176 16.28 -2.79 -5.41
C LEU A 176 17.22 -1.74 -6.01
N GLU A 177 17.42 -1.80 -7.31
CA GLU A 177 18.20 -0.79 -8.05
C GLU A 177 17.57 0.59 -7.97
N PHE A 178 16.25 0.69 -8.00
CA PHE A 178 15.52 1.94 -7.85
C PHE A 178 15.86 2.64 -6.53
N PHE A 179 15.88 1.89 -5.42
CA PHE A 179 16.21 2.44 -4.10
C PHE A 179 17.71 2.67 -3.90
N ALA A 180 18.57 2.01 -4.69
CA ALA A 180 20.00 2.28 -4.74
C ALA A 180 20.37 3.48 -5.63
N ARG A 181 19.40 4.19 -6.25
CA ARG A 181 19.69 5.40 -7.04
C ARG A 181 20.16 6.53 -6.13
N ASP A 182 21.27 7.15 -6.50
CA ASP A 182 21.89 8.31 -5.82
C ASP A 182 22.35 8.06 -4.37
N ARG A 183 22.13 6.86 -3.81
CA ARG A 183 22.60 6.47 -2.46
C ARG A 183 22.76 4.96 -2.32
N PRO A 184 23.66 4.46 -1.45
CA PRO A 184 23.76 3.02 -1.20
C PRO A 184 22.50 2.46 -0.52
N LEU A 185 22.19 1.19 -0.81
CA LEU A 185 21.09 0.45 -0.19
C LEU A 185 21.65 -0.71 0.63
N ILE A 186 21.36 -0.72 1.94
CA ILE A 186 21.62 -1.86 2.79
C ILE A 186 20.38 -2.76 2.80
N ILE A 187 20.56 -4.04 2.46
CA ILE A 187 19.52 -5.05 2.50
C ILE A 187 19.80 -6.00 3.65
N VAL A 188 18.80 -6.20 4.52
CA VAL A 188 18.86 -7.16 5.61
C VAL A 188 17.86 -8.26 5.34
N ILE A 189 18.33 -9.50 5.21
CA ILE A 189 17.48 -10.64 4.91
C ILE A 189 17.20 -11.39 6.20
N ASN A 190 15.94 -11.52 6.59
CA ASN A 190 15.56 -12.27 7.77
C ASN A 190 15.79 -13.78 7.55
N GLY A 191 16.78 -14.34 8.23
CA GLY A 191 17.16 -15.75 8.07
C GLY A 191 16.09 -16.75 8.52
N ARG A 192 15.13 -16.36 9.37
CA ARG A 192 14.00 -17.23 9.77
C ARG A 192 12.96 -17.35 8.67
N SER A 193 12.78 -16.30 7.87
CA SER A 193 11.83 -16.27 6.76
C SER A 193 12.45 -16.82 5.47
N ASP A 194 13.79 -16.77 5.33
CA ASP A 194 14.53 -17.23 4.14
C ASP A 194 15.06 -18.68 4.29
N VAL A 195 14.19 -19.62 4.71
CA VAL A 195 14.57 -21.02 5.01
C VAL A 195 15.26 -21.72 3.82
N HIS A 196 14.85 -21.40 2.60
CA HIS A 196 15.40 -21.98 1.37
C HIS A 196 16.51 -21.13 0.72
N GLY A 197 16.92 -20.03 1.35
CA GLY A 197 17.95 -19.14 0.81
C GLY A 197 17.57 -18.48 -0.52
N THR A 198 16.28 -18.40 -0.87
CA THR A 198 15.81 -17.83 -2.13
C THR A 198 16.10 -16.34 -2.17
N MET A 199 15.84 -15.61 -1.08
CA MET A 199 16.11 -14.17 -1.02
C MET A 199 17.61 -13.89 -1.06
N GLN A 200 18.41 -14.69 -0.33
CA GLN A 200 19.86 -14.58 -0.39
C GLN A 200 20.41 -14.84 -1.80
N ARG A 201 19.91 -15.86 -2.51
CA ARG A 201 20.32 -16.13 -3.90
C ARG A 201 19.93 -15.00 -4.84
N PHE A 202 18.72 -14.46 -4.69
CA PHE A 202 18.26 -13.31 -5.47
C PHE A 202 19.14 -12.07 -5.23
N VAL A 203 19.42 -11.71 -3.98
CA VAL A 203 20.25 -10.53 -3.70
C VAL A 203 21.70 -10.74 -4.13
N ARG A 204 22.26 -11.95 -3.98
CA ARG A 204 23.61 -12.31 -4.45
C ARG A 204 23.75 -12.30 -5.97
N SER A 205 22.67 -12.45 -6.73
CA SER A 205 22.72 -12.44 -8.20
C SER A 205 22.80 -11.03 -8.78
N LEU A 206 22.57 -9.99 -7.96
CA LEU A 206 22.67 -8.60 -8.38
C LEU A 206 24.12 -8.18 -8.63
N PRO A 207 24.39 -7.36 -9.66
CA PRO A 207 25.74 -6.87 -9.91
C PRO A 207 26.19 -5.92 -8.81
N ASP A 208 27.49 -6.02 -8.48
CA ASP A 208 28.22 -5.19 -7.51
C ASP A 208 27.70 -5.25 -6.06
N VAL A 209 26.91 -6.27 -5.71
CA VAL A 209 26.45 -6.48 -4.34
C VAL A 209 27.60 -6.92 -3.43
N GLN A 210 27.73 -6.28 -2.27
CA GLN A 210 28.72 -6.62 -1.26
C GLN A 210 28.07 -7.36 -0.11
N GLU A 211 28.53 -8.56 0.20
CA GLU A 211 28.11 -9.29 1.39
C GLU A 211 28.94 -8.83 2.59
N HIS A 212 28.27 -8.36 3.65
CA HIS A 212 28.91 -7.89 4.89
C HIS A 212 28.76 -8.89 6.05
N GLY A 213 28.31 -10.11 5.75
CA GLY A 213 28.14 -11.21 6.69
C GLY A 213 26.73 -11.28 7.31
N GLY A 214 26.60 -12.06 8.39
CA GLY A 214 25.34 -12.31 9.07
C GLY A 214 25.33 -11.80 10.50
N SER A 215 24.15 -11.43 10.98
CA SER A 215 23.86 -11.15 12.39
C SER A 215 22.81 -12.13 12.92
N SER A 216 22.48 -12.04 14.22
CA SER A 216 21.34 -12.79 14.80
C SER A 216 20.00 -12.51 14.11
N ALA A 217 19.87 -11.42 13.35
CA ALA A 217 18.69 -11.07 12.57
C ALA A 217 18.71 -11.58 11.12
N GLY A 218 19.87 -12.05 10.64
CA GLY A 218 20.08 -12.57 9.29
C GLY A 218 21.19 -11.88 8.51
N SER A 219 21.25 -12.15 7.20
CA SER A 219 22.35 -11.78 6.31
C SER A 219 22.24 -10.32 5.84
N ILE A 220 23.37 -9.61 5.78
CA ILE A 220 23.43 -8.19 5.40
C ILE A 220 24.19 -8.04 4.09
N PHE A 221 23.56 -7.32 3.16
CA PHE A 221 24.11 -6.99 1.85
C PHE A 221 24.10 -5.49 1.64
N VAL A 222 25.03 -4.99 0.83
CA VAL A 222 25.09 -3.58 0.44
C VAL A 222 25.11 -3.51 -1.08
N ILE A 223 24.14 -2.80 -1.64
CA ILE A 223 24.16 -2.37 -3.05
C ILE A 223 24.77 -0.97 -3.08
N PRO A 224 25.89 -0.75 -3.78
CA PRO A 224 26.48 0.58 -3.96
C PRO A 224 25.49 1.55 -4.60
N ALA A 225 25.72 2.85 -4.38
CA ALA A 225 24.93 3.88 -5.06
C ALA A 225 25.05 3.74 -6.57
N ARG A 226 23.91 3.72 -7.26
CA ARG A 226 23.83 3.66 -8.71
C ARG A 226 23.51 5.03 -9.28
N PRO A 227 24.10 5.38 -10.44
CA PRO A 227 23.76 6.62 -11.11
C PRO A 227 22.28 6.62 -11.49
N ARG A 228 21.59 7.72 -11.22
CA ARG A 228 20.24 7.91 -11.71
C ARG A 228 20.25 8.14 -13.21
N GLU A 229 19.64 7.22 -13.94
CA GLU A 229 19.41 7.39 -15.37
C GLU A 229 18.51 8.61 -15.62
N ARG A 230 19.04 9.57 -16.38
CA ARG A 230 18.30 10.78 -16.76
C ARG A 230 17.56 10.50 -18.07
N LEU A 231 16.30 10.08 -17.95
CA LEU A 231 15.43 9.95 -19.10
C LEU A 231 15.09 11.34 -19.65
N GLY A 232 15.13 11.49 -20.98
CA GLY A 232 14.72 12.72 -21.65
C GLY A 232 13.26 13.04 -21.37
N ALA A 233 12.91 14.31 -21.21
CA ALA A 233 11.54 14.71 -20.93
C ALA A 233 10.59 14.24 -22.06
N THR A 234 9.45 13.69 -21.66
CA THR A 234 8.34 13.36 -22.56
C THR A 234 7.59 14.63 -22.94
N GLY A 235 7.28 14.77 -24.23
CA GLY A 235 6.49 15.85 -24.80
C GLY A 235 5.00 15.53 -24.83
N GLN A 236 4.32 16.02 -25.87
CA GLN A 236 2.88 15.84 -26.02
C GLN A 236 2.50 14.37 -26.25
N ARG A 237 1.31 13.99 -25.77
CA ARG A 237 0.66 12.72 -26.12
C ARG A 237 0.36 12.68 -27.61
N ILE A 238 0.69 11.56 -28.23
CA ILE A 238 0.40 11.22 -29.61
C ILE A 238 -0.94 10.48 -29.63
N GLU A 239 -1.97 11.11 -30.19
CA GLU A 239 -3.25 10.45 -30.42
C GLU A 239 -3.10 9.38 -31.52
N PRO A 240 -3.35 8.09 -31.22
CA PRO A 240 -3.23 7.03 -32.20
C PRO A 240 -4.38 7.08 -33.20
N ALA A 241 -4.13 6.64 -34.44
CA ALA A 241 -5.18 6.41 -35.43
C ALA A 241 -6.05 5.20 -35.06
N GLY A 242 -5.48 4.22 -34.36
CA GLY A 242 -6.22 3.09 -33.81
C GLY A 242 -5.37 2.28 -32.84
N VAL A 243 -6.04 1.60 -31.92
CA VAL A 243 -5.42 0.61 -31.03
C VAL A 243 -6.20 -0.68 -31.18
N ARG A 244 -5.50 -1.77 -31.46
CA ARG A 244 -6.09 -3.11 -31.61
C ARG A 244 -5.36 -4.11 -30.73
N THR A 245 -6.09 -5.13 -30.30
CA THR A 245 -5.48 -6.31 -29.68
C THR A 245 -5.05 -7.27 -30.79
N ASP A 246 -3.84 -7.82 -30.69
CA ASP A 246 -3.36 -8.90 -31.55
C ASP A 246 -3.08 -10.15 -30.73
N ALA A 247 -3.58 -11.30 -31.20
CA ALA A 247 -3.48 -12.60 -30.53
C ALA A 247 -3.89 -12.62 -29.03
N GLY A 248 -4.68 -11.66 -28.55
CA GLY A 248 -5.13 -11.57 -27.15
C GLY A 248 -4.08 -11.10 -26.14
N GLU A 249 -2.82 -10.95 -26.56
CA GLU A 249 -1.69 -10.66 -25.67
C GLU A 249 -0.84 -9.46 -26.11
N HIS A 250 -1.16 -8.85 -27.25
CA HIS A 250 -0.43 -7.69 -27.76
C HIS A 250 -1.35 -6.49 -27.89
N ALA A 251 -0.90 -5.32 -27.45
CA ALA A 251 -1.51 -4.04 -27.79
C ALA A 251 -0.76 -3.46 -28.99
N VAL A 252 -1.41 -3.38 -30.16
CA VAL A 252 -0.85 -2.76 -31.36
C VAL A 252 -1.45 -1.37 -31.55
N ILE A 253 -0.59 -0.38 -31.60
CA ILE A 253 -0.93 1.04 -31.70
C ILE A 253 -0.50 1.54 -33.08
N ASP A 254 -1.45 1.92 -33.93
CA ASP A 254 -1.19 2.58 -35.21
C ASP A 254 -1.19 4.09 -35.01
N LEU A 255 -0.07 4.76 -35.29
CA LEU A 255 0.05 6.21 -35.19
C LEU A 255 -0.51 6.95 -36.43
N GLY A 256 -1.00 6.21 -37.43
CA GLY A 256 -1.55 6.67 -38.71
C GLY A 256 -0.49 7.03 -39.75
N ARG A 257 0.67 7.50 -39.28
CA ARG A 257 1.86 7.83 -40.07
C ARG A 257 3.11 7.69 -39.20
N PRO A 258 4.31 7.57 -39.80
CA PRO A 258 5.56 7.58 -39.04
C PRO A 258 5.67 8.84 -38.17
N ARG A 259 5.93 8.66 -36.87
CA ARG A 259 6.17 9.73 -35.89
C ARG A 259 7.30 9.34 -34.96
N ILE A 260 7.98 10.35 -34.41
CA ILE A 260 9.02 10.14 -33.39
C ILE A 260 8.35 9.83 -32.06
N VAL A 261 8.65 8.66 -31.51
CA VAL A 261 8.18 8.16 -30.22
C VAL A 261 9.34 8.13 -29.23
N ARG A 262 9.11 8.58 -28.00
CA ARG A 262 10.07 8.53 -26.89
C ARG A 262 9.59 7.70 -25.70
N ALA A 263 8.28 7.57 -25.52
CA ALA A 263 7.77 6.77 -24.42
C ALA A 263 6.40 6.20 -24.72
N ILE A 264 6.10 5.12 -24.02
CA ILE A 264 4.75 4.56 -23.93
C ILE A 264 4.33 4.62 -22.47
N GLY A 265 3.09 5.01 -22.20
CA GLY A 265 2.59 5.00 -20.84
C GLY A 265 1.14 4.58 -20.72
N PHE A 266 0.79 4.17 -19.52
CA PHE A 266 -0.55 3.75 -19.14
C PHE A 266 -0.71 3.89 -17.61
N PRO A 267 -1.91 4.19 -17.11
CA PRO A 267 -2.16 4.25 -15.67
C PRO A 267 -2.29 2.84 -15.09
N LEU A 268 -1.41 2.48 -14.16
CA LEU A 268 -1.39 1.16 -13.54
C LEU A 268 -2.55 0.94 -12.55
N ARG A 269 -2.91 1.97 -11.79
CA ARG A 269 -3.91 1.93 -10.72
C ARG A 269 -3.66 0.73 -9.77
N TRP A 270 -4.59 -0.22 -9.71
CA TRP A 270 -4.50 -1.43 -8.88
C TRP A 270 -4.05 -2.68 -9.66
N HIS A 271 -3.78 -2.57 -10.97
CA HIS A 271 -3.55 -3.72 -11.86
C HIS A 271 -2.11 -4.29 -11.83
N TYR A 272 -1.25 -3.88 -10.89
CA TYR A 272 0.14 -4.35 -10.86
C TYR A 272 0.27 -5.88 -10.80
N GLU A 273 -0.61 -6.53 -10.03
CA GLU A 273 -0.58 -8.00 -9.92
C GLU A 273 -1.04 -8.70 -11.21
N GLU A 274 -1.88 -8.05 -12.01
CA GLU A 274 -2.35 -8.56 -13.31
C GLU A 274 -1.33 -8.34 -14.44
N MET A 275 -0.33 -7.48 -14.20
CA MET A 275 0.69 -7.17 -15.20
C MET A 275 1.77 -8.25 -15.21
N ALA A 276 2.27 -8.56 -16.40
CA ALA A 276 3.42 -9.43 -16.57
C ALA A 276 4.66 -8.88 -15.84
N VAL A 277 5.53 -9.79 -15.44
CA VAL A 277 6.77 -9.48 -14.73
C VAL A 277 7.70 -8.61 -15.59
N ARG A 278 7.84 -9.00 -16.88
CA ARG A 278 8.56 -8.26 -17.90
C ARG A 278 7.61 -7.90 -19.04
N LEU A 279 7.91 -6.80 -19.70
CA LEU A 279 7.25 -6.37 -20.93
C LEU A 279 8.31 -6.20 -22.02
N ASP A 280 7.88 -6.37 -23.27
CA ASP A 280 8.60 -5.95 -24.45
C ASP A 280 7.80 -4.92 -25.23
N VAL A 281 8.55 -4.07 -25.93
CA VAL A 281 8.06 -3.11 -26.90
C VAL A 281 8.75 -3.38 -28.21
N THR A 282 7.93 -3.63 -29.24
CA THR A 282 8.38 -3.78 -30.62
C THR A 282 7.79 -2.67 -31.48
N ILE A 283 8.47 -2.35 -32.58
CA ILE A 283 8.08 -1.28 -33.51
C ILE A 283 8.03 -1.81 -34.94
N SER A 284 7.30 -1.12 -35.81
CA SER A 284 7.17 -1.49 -37.21
C SER A 284 6.73 -0.30 -38.07
N ASP A 285 7.21 -0.23 -39.31
CA ASP A 285 6.76 0.79 -40.27
C ASP A 285 5.62 0.30 -41.17
N ASP A 286 5.50 -1.01 -41.36
CA ASP A 286 4.54 -1.67 -42.24
C ASP A 286 3.45 -2.47 -41.49
N GLY A 287 3.61 -2.68 -40.19
CA GLY A 287 2.72 -3.47 -39.33
C GLY A 287 2.93 -4.99 -39.47
N VAL A 288 3.92 -5.44 -40.26
CA VAL A 288 4.18 -6.84 -40.57
C VAL A 288 5.55 -7.27 -40.05
N THR A 289 6.58 -6.47 -40.31
CA THR A 289 7.96 -6.73 -39.85
C THR A 289 8.23 -5.92 -38.60
N TRP A 290 8.59 -6.62 -37.51
CA TRP A 290 8.73 -6.03 -36.18
C TRP A 290 10.17 -6.11 -35.70
N SER A 291 10.66 -5.01 -35.12
CA SER A 291 11.97 -4.96 -34.47
C SER A 291 11.83 -4.60 -32.98
N PRO A 292 12.72 -5.10 -32.11
CA PRO A 292 12.70 -4.79 -30.69
C PRO A 292 13.13 -3.34 -30.45
N ALA A 293 12.40 -2.62 -29.60
CA ALA A 293 12.71 -1.26 -29.18
C ALA A 293 13.05 -1.18 -27.68
N TRP A 294 12.42 -2.02 -26.86
CA TRP A 294 12.70 -2.11 -25.42
C TRP A 294 12.23 -3.45 -24.87
N GLU A 295 12.93 -3.95 -23.86
CA GLU A 295 12.49 -5.10 -23.06
C GLU A 295 12.97 -4.89 -21.63
N GLY A 296 12.10 -5.13 -20.65
CA GLY A 296 12.52 -4.93 -19.27
C GLY A 296 11.49 -5.28 -18.23
N TRP A 297 11.96 -5.22 -17.00
CA TRP A 297 11.16 -5.32 -15.79
C TRP A 297 10.33 -4.06 -15.57
N THR A 298 9.21 -4.22 -14.88
CA THR A 298 8.22 -3.15 -14.72
C THR A 298 8.17 -2.56 -13.32
N ALA A 299 8.75 -3.21 -12.29
CA ALA A 299 8.61 -2.75 -10.91
C ALA A 299 9.15 -1.34 -10.67
N ALA A 300 10.35 -1.03 -11.16
CA ALA A 300 10.93 0.30 -10.96
C ALA A 300 10.08 1.41 -11.59
N LEU A 301 9.49 1.16 -12.77
CA LEU A 301 8.61 2.11 -13.45
C LEU A 301 7.28 2.26 -12.71
N ALA A 302 6.69 1.15 -12.28
CA ALA A 302 5.47 1.12 -11.46
C ALA A 302 5.67 1.87 -10.14
N LEU A 303 6.80 1.63 -9.48
CA LEU A 303 7.15 2.27 -8.22
C LEU A 303 7.35 3.78 -8.39
N ALA A 304 8.08 4.20 -9.43
CA ALA A 304 8.24 5.61 -9.77
C ALA A 304 6.89 6.28 -10.03
N GLY A 305 6.02 5.65 -10.81
CA GLY A 305 4.67 6.14 -11.09
C GLY A 305 3.82 6.27 -9.82
N ALA A 306 3.81 5.26 -8.96
CA ALA A 306 3.05 5.29 -7.71
C ALA A 306 3.55 6.34 -6.70
N LEU A 307 4.82 6.75 -6.79
CA LEU A 307 5.37 7.86 -6.02
C LEU A 307 5.03 9.23 -6.64
N GLU A 308 4.87 9.31 -7.97
CA GLU A 308 4.41 10.51 -8.69
C GLU A 308 2.92 10.79 -8.46
N ASP A 309 2.07 9.78 -8.64
CA ASP A 309 0.63 9.83 -8.37
C ASP A 309 0.15 8.48 -7.85
N GLN A 310 -0.28 8.45 -6.58
CA GLN A 310 -0.75 7.22 -5.94
C GLN A 310 -2.06 6.70 -6.53
N LYS A 311 -2.90 7.55 -7.14
CA LYS A 311 -4.21 7.14 -7.64
C LYS A 311 -4.10 6.45 -8.99
N SER A 312 -3.34 7.04 -9.92
CA SER A 312 -3.18 6.48 -11.26
C SER A 312 -1.94 5.60 -11.42
N ALA A 313 -0.88 5.83 -10.62
CA ALA A 313 0.42 5.18 -10.72
C ALA A 313 0.90 5.08 -12.19
N PRO A 314 1.16 6.22 -12.87
CA PRO A 314 1.44 6.22 -14.30
C PRO A 314 2.76 5.51 -14.58
N ILE A 315 2.71 4.42 -15.37
CA ILE A 315 3.91 3.82 -15.93
C ILE A 315 4.28 4.59 -17.18
N ARG A 316 5.57 4.89 -17.32
CA ARG A 316 6.18 5.43 -18.54
C ARG A 316 7.38 4.57 -18.90
N ILE A 317 7.24 3.75 -19.94
CA ILE A 317 8.33 2.97 -20.53
C ILE A 317 9.12 3.91 -21.45
N PRO A 318 10.39 4.22 -21.12
CA PRO A 318 11.22 5.03 -21.98
C PRO A 318 11.67 4.22 -23.20
N LEU A 319 11.68 4.88 -24.34
CA LEU A 319 12.23 4.39 -25.60
C LEU A 319 13.32 5.37 -26.07
N PRO A 320 14.32 4.91 -26.83
CA PRO A 320 15.11 5.84 -27.62
C PRO A 320 14.20 6.60 -28.59
N ASP A 321 14.63 7.77 -29.06
CA ASP A 321 13.86 8.54 -30.03
C ASP A 321 13.80 7.77 -31.35
N ILE A 322 12.67 7.12 -31.60
CA ILE A 322 12.48 6.26 -32.76
C ILE A 322 11.37 6.81 -33.63
N ASN A 323 11.64 7.00 -34.93
CA ASN A 323 10.62 7.30 -35.91
C ASN A 323 9.96 6.00 -36.40
N THR A 324 8.69 5.79 -36.08
CA THR A 324 7.95 4.58 -36.49
C THR A 324 6.47 4.87 -36.66
N ARG A 325 5.74 4.00 -37.38
CA ARG A 325 4.29 4.09 -37.51
C ARG A 325 3.55 3.23 -36.49
N TYR A 326 4.04 2.04 -36.20
CA TYR A 326 3.40 1.08 -35.32
C TYR A 326 4.25 0.82 -34.09
N VAL A 327 3.58 0.76 -32.96
CA VAL A 327 4.18 0.40 -31.68
C VAL A 327 3.36 -0.75 -31.09
N ARG A 328 4.04 -1.79 -30.60
CA ARG A 328 3.41 -2.97 -30.05
C ARG A 328 4.00 -3.30 -28.68
N ILE A 329 3.13 -3.58 -27.71
CA ILE A 329 3.50 -3.97 -26.35
C ILE A 329 3.04 -5.40 -26.09
N HIS A 330 3.88 -6.19 -25.43
CA HIS A 330 3.55 -7.53 -24.98
C HIS A 330 4.21 -7.85 -23.63
N PRO A 331 3.58 -8.66 -22.76
CA PRO A 331 2.15 -8.98 -22.74
C PRO A 331 1.29 -7.76 -22.37
N ALA A 332 0.18 -7.55 -23.08
CA ALA A 332 -0.75 -6.46 -22.85
C ALA A 332 -2.14 -6.97 -22.44
N PRO A 333 -2.48 -6.95 -21.13
CA PRO A 333 -3.81 -7.33 -20.68
C PRO A 333 -4.89 -6.36 -21.21
N ASN A 334 -6.14 -6.84 -21.30
CA ASN A 334 -7.24 -6.11 -21.95
C ASN A 334 -7.49 -4.69 -21.41
N TRP A 335 -7.27 -4.46 -20.11
CA TRP A 335 -7.41 -3.12 -19.51
C TRP A 335 -6.33 -2.16 -20.04
N MET A 336 -5.10 -2.65 -20.25
CA MET A 336 -3.96 -1.84 -20.70
C MET A 336 -4.16 -1.35 -22.14
N VAL A 337 -4.68 -2.21 -23.02
CA VAL A 337 -4.96 -1.87 -24.43
C VAL A 337 -5.85 -0.62 -24.54
N ARG A 338 -6.78 -0.42 -23.60
CA ARG A 338 -7.74 0.69 -23.63
C ARG A 338 -7.18 2.01 -23.09
N GLU A 339 -6.11 1.95 -22.30
CA GLU A 339 -5.57 3.12 -21.58
C GLU A 339 -4.13 3.47 -22.02
N VAL A 340 -3.59 2.74 -22.99
CA VAL A 340 -2.25 2.99 -23.53
C VAL A 340 -2.15 4.35 -24.24
N SER A 341 -1.01 4.99 -24.04
CA SER A 341 -0.70 6.32 -24.56
C SER A 341 0.72 6.34 -25.09
N VAL A 342 0.94 6.96 -26.25
CA VAL A 342 2.27 7.13 -26.84
C VAL A 342 2.69 8.59 -26.70
N TYR A 343 3.96 8.86 -26.45
CA TYR A 343 4.47 10.21 -26.20
C TYR A 343 5.63 10.54 -27.13
N ALA A 344 5.62 11.76 -27.66
CA ALA A 344 6.72 12.33 -28.44
C ALA A 344 7.86 12.81 -27.51
N PRO A 345 9.07 13.06 -28.05
CA PRO A 345 10.07 13.90 -27.39
C PRO A 345 9.49 15.27 -27.01
N ARG A 346 9.94 15.83 -25.88
CA ARG A 346 9.69 17.25 -25.59
C ARG A 346 10.55 18.11 -26.52
N ASP A 347 9.92 19.04 -27.24
CA ASP A 347 10.67 20.01 -28.04
C ASP A 347 11.63 20.81 -27.14
N PRO A 348 12.95 20.82 -27.45
CA PRO A 348 13.92 21.57 -26.67
C PRO A 348 13.74 23.09 -26.79
N ILE A 349 13.01 23.56 -27.82
CA ILE A 349 12.73 24.97 -28.07
C ILE A 349 11.22 25.17 -27.94
N GLY A 350 10.78 25.51 -26.73
CA GLY A 350 9.42 26.01 -26.54
C GLY A 350 9.29 27.38 -27.20
N HIS A 351 8.83 27.44 -28.44
CA HIS A 351 8.14 28.64 -28.91
C HIS A 351 6.82 28.70 -28.14
N GLY A 352 6.85 29.43 -27.01
CA GLY A 352 5.63 29.91 -26.39
C GLY A 352 4.81 30.66 -27.44
N ARG A 353 3.61 30.18 -27.68
CA ARG A 353 2.52 30.96 -28.25
C ARG A 353 1.40 30.99 -27.24
#